data_AF-A0A6B0SYC5-F1
#
_entry.id   AF-A0A6B0SYC5-F1
#
_cell.length_a   1.000
_cell.length_b   1.000
_cell.length_c   1.000
_cell.angle_alpha   90.00
_cell.angle_beta   90.00
_cell.angle_gamma   90.00
#
_symmetry.space_group_name_H-M   'P 1'
#
loop_
_entity.id
_entity.type
_entity.pdbx_description
1 polymer ?
#
loop_
_entity_poly.entity_id
_entity_poly.type
_entity_poly.pdbx_seq_one_letter_code
_entity_poly.pdbx_strand_id
1 'polypeptide(L)' 'MSLIQTCLPVGSGRGKRPLRQRRKAVLTCPRCAHTSPSDGDWIRTDCPRGTEIRCPDCECVLTVRPAFDDSDTPK' A
#
# COMPACT_ATOMS: atom_id res chain seq x y z
N MET A 1 -15.09 -47.92 23.30
CA MET A 1 -15.84 -46.81 23.92
C MET A 1 -15.60 -45.58 23.06
N SER A 2 -16.58 -45.25 22.23
CA SER A 2 -16.54 -44.19 21.22
C SER A 2 -16.46 -42.81 21.86
N LEU A 3 -15.59 -41.94 21.33
CA LEU A 3 -15.82 -40.50 21.37
C LEU A 3 -15.66 -39.95 19.95
N ILE A 4 -16.82 -39.89 19.33
CA ILE A 4 -17.25 -39.29 18.08
C ILE A 4 -16.54 -37.95 17.84
N GLN A 5 -15.75 -37.87 16.78
CA GLN A 5 -15.21 -36.63 16.24
C GLN A 5 -16.38 -35.84 15.65
N THR A 6 -16.89 -34.86 16.39
CA THR A 6 -17.97 -33.98 15.93
C THR A 6 -17.48 -33.12 14.78
N CYS A 7 -18.01 -33.39 13.59
CA CYS A 7 -17.88 -32.54 12.42
C CYS A 7 -18.39 -31.12 12.74
N LEU A 8 -17.50 -30.13 12.65
CA LEU A 8 -17.87 -28.71 12.70
C LEU A 8 -18.82 -28.39 11.54
N PRO A 9 -19.88 -27.59 11.74
CA PRO A 9 -20.73 -27.16 10.65
C PRO A 9 -19.94 -26.22 9.73
N VAL A 10 -19.92 -26.53 8.43
CA VAL A 10 -19.50 -25.61 7.38
C VAL A 10 -20.51 -24.47 7.32
N GLY A 11 -20.30 -23.46 8.17
CA GLY A 11 -21.06 -22.23 8.15
C GLY A 11 -20.86 -21.53 6.82
N SER A 12 -21.82 -21.67 5.91
CA SER A 12 -21.93 -20.93 4.65
C SER A 12 -22.30 -19.47 4.94
N GLY A 13 -21.42 -18.76 5.64
CA GLY A 13 -21.56 -17.34 5.88
C GLY A 13 -21.12 -16.58 4.64
N ARG A 14 -22.08 -16.13 3.83
CA ARG A 14 -21.87 -14.96 2.95
C ARG A 14 -21.78 -13.69 3.81
N GLY A 15 -20.80 -13.66 4.71
CA GLY A 15 -20.34 -12.43 5.34
C GLY A 15 -19.66 -11.59 4.27
N LYS A 16 -19.82 -10.27 4.35
CA LYS A 16 -19.01 -9.34 3.54
C LYS A 16 -17.56 -9.78 3.76
N ARG A 17 -16.86 -10.24 2.72
CA ARG A 17 -15.41 -10.42 2.82
C ARG A 17 -14.91 -9.09 3.40
N PRO A 18 -14.27 -9.06 4.58
CA PRO A 18 -13.66 -7.83 5.03
C PRO A 18 -12.79 -7.41 3.85
N LEU A 19 -13.07 -6.25 3.27
CA LEU A 19 -12.27 -5.70 2.19
C LEU A 19 -10.86 -5.80 2.73
N ARG A 20 -10.09 -6.77 2.22
CA ARG A 20 -8.79 -7.12 2.77
C ARG A 20 -7.99 -5.87 2.54
N GLN A 21 -7.96 -4.98 3.54
CA GLN A 21 -7.61 -3.58 3.40
C GLN A 21 -6.28 -3.63 2.68
N ARG A 22 -6.31 -3.25 1.38
CA ARG A 22 -5.28 -3.65 0.43
C ARG A 22 -3.99 -3.17 1.05
N ARG A 23 -3.16 -4.09 1.58
CA ARG A 23 -2.03 -3.72 2.44
C ARG A 23 -1.11 -2.90 1.55
N LYS A 24 -1.22 -1.58 1.64
CA LYS A 24 -0.36 -0.68 0.87
C LYS A 24 1.06 -0.96 1.34
N ALA A 25 2.00 -0.87 0.40
CA ALA A 25 3.40 -0.91 0.78
C ALA A 25 3.64 0.21 1.80
N VAL A 26 4.40 -0.10 2.84
CA VAL A 26 4.86 0.89 3.81
C VAL A 26 6.23 1.37 3.33
N LEU A 27 6.42 2.68 3.30
CA LEU A 27 7.72 3.27 2.99
C LEU A 27 8.41 3.64 4.31
N THR A 28 9.74 3.54 4.31
CA THR A 28 10.57 3.94 5.45
C THR A 28 11.63 4.90 4.94
N CYS A 29 11.75 6.07 5.58
CA CYS A 29 12.75 7.06 5.23
C CYS A 29 14.15 6.57 5.66
N PRO A 30 15.15 6.56 4.76
CA PRO A 30 16.50 6.10 5.09
C PRO A 30 17.30 7.07 5.98
N ARG A 31 16.81 8.31 6.20
CA ARG A 31 17.52 9.34 6.98
C ARG A 31 17.04 9.45 8.43
N CYS A 32 15.72 9.48 8.65
CA CYS A 32 15.13 9.66 9.98
C CYS A 32 14.32 8.46 10.47
N ALA A 33 14.25 7.36 9.68
CA ALA A 33 13.43 6.18 9.97
C ALA A 33 11.91 6.43 10.07
N HIS A 34 11.42 7.60 9.63
CA HIS A 34 9.97 7.86 9.49
C HIS A 34 9.33 6.77 8.64
N THR A 35 8.22 6.21 9.12
CA THR A 35 7.54 5.08 8.47
C THR A 35 6.07 5.41 8.30
N SER A 36 5.59 5.39 7.05
CA SER A 36 4.20 5.72 6.72
C SER A 36 3.76 4.93 5.48
N PRO A 37 2.46 4.59 5.31
CA PRO A 37 1.96 3.94 4.10
C PRO A 37 2.38 4.71 2.84
N SER A 38 2.54 4.06 1.70
CA SER A 38 2.99 4.71 0.45
C SER A 38 2.10 5.86 -0.06
N ASP A 39 0.90 5.99 0.50
CA ASP A 39 -0.10 7.00 0.21
C ASP A 39 -0.51 7.80 1.46
N GLY A 40 0.27 7.67 2.54
CA GLY A 40 0.11 8.43 3.77
C GLY A 40 0.80 9.79 3.68
N ASP A 41 1.45 10.19 4.76
CA ASP A 41 1.96 11.54 5.03
C ASP A 41 3.19 11.98 4.21
N TRP A 42 3.46 11.33 3.09
CA TRP A 42 4.58 11.68 2.23
C TRP A 42 4.28 12.95 1.43
N ILE A 43 5.25 13.86 1.40
CA ILE A 43 5.17 15.07 0.58
C ILE A 43 5.40 14.67 -0.88
N ARG A 44 4.45 14.99 -1.76
CA ARG A 44 4.57 14.77 -3.20
C ARG A 44 4.84 16.10 -3.89
N THR A 45 5.92 16.15 -4.66
CA THR A 45 6.31 17.34 -5.41
C THR A 45 6.45 16.97 -6.88
N ASP A 46 5.66 17.62 -7.72
CA ASP A 46 5.77 17.44 -9.16
C ASP A 46 7.03 18.14 -9.69
N CYS A 47 7.80 17.39 -10.46
CA CYS A 47 9.05 17.82 -11.06
C CYS A 47 9.08 17.42 -12.54
N PRO A 48 9.98 18.00 -13.36
CA PRO A 48 10.08 17.65 -14.78
C PRO A 48 10.38 16.16 -15.06
N ARG A 49 10.88 15.42 -14.07
CA ARG A 49 11.20 13.98 -14.16
C ARG A 49 10.07 13.07 -13.66
N GLY A 50 8.97 13.63 -13.15
CA GLY A 50 7.88 12.91 -12.50
C GLY A 50 7.57 13.46 -11.10
N THR A 51 6.92 12.65 -10.26
CA THR A 51 6.56 13.04 -8.89
C THR A 51 7.60 12.54 -7.90
N GLU A 52 8.26 13.46 -7.21
CA GLU A 52 9.16 13.15 -6.11
C GLU A 52 8.35 12.90 -4.83
N ILE A 53 8.70 11.83 -4.11
CA ILE A 53 8.13 11.50 -2.81
C ILE A 53 9.17 11.82 -1.74
N ARG A 54 8.85 12.74 -0.84
CA ARG A 54 9.75 13.26 0.21
C ARG A 54 9.22 12.99 1.61
N CYS A 55 10.15 12.86 2.55
CA CYS A 55 9.84 12.68 3.97
C CYS A 55 9.34 13.99 4.59
N PRO A 56 8.27 13.99 5.41
CA PRO A 56 7.77 15.20 6.06
C PRO A 56 8.72 15.75 7.15
N ASP A 57 9.51 14.90 7.81
CA ASP A 57 10.37 15.33 8.92
C ASP A 57 11.74 15.87 8.49
N CYS A 58 12.32 15.31 7.42
CA CYS A 58 13.69 15.63 7.01
C CYS A 58 13.82 15.99 5.53
N GLU A 59 12.71 16.06 4.80
CA GLU A 59 12.61 16.42 3.38
C GLU A 59 13.44 15.53 2.43
N CYS A 60 14.00 14.43 2.92
CA CYS A 60 14.77 13.51 2.11
C CYS A 60 13.89 12.84 1.06
N VAL A 61 14.36 12.83 -0.19
CA VAL A 61 13.71 12.17 -1.32
C VAL A 61 13.80 10.65 -1.13
N LEU A 62 12.65 9.99 -1.01
CA LEU A 62 12.57 8.52 -0.93
C LEU A 62 12.62 7.89 -2.32
N THR A 63 11.88 8.45 -3.27
CA THR A 63 11.80 7.94 -4.64
C THR A 63 11.26 9.00 -5.58
N VAL A 64 11.56 8.87 -6.86
CA VAL A 64 10.98 9.67 -7.94
C VAL A 64 10.18 8.73 -8.82
N ARG A 65 8.88 8.97 -8.88
CA ARG A 65 7.97 8.15 -9.68
C ARG A 65 7.79 8.85 -11.02
N PRO A 66 8.16 8.23 -12.15
CA PRO A 66 7.94 8.83 -13.45
C PRO A 66 6.44 9.06 -13.64
N ALA A 67 6.10 10.22 -14.20
CA ALA A 67 4.76 10.44 -14.69
C ALA A 67 4.61 9.53 -15.91
N PHE A 68 3.86 8.45 -15.77
CA PHE A 68 3.36 7.75 -16.95
C PHE A 68 2.31 8.65 -17.54
N ASP A 69 2.69 9.39 -18.57
CA ASP A 69 1.73 10.07 -19.41
C ASP A 69 0.86 8.96 -20.03
N ASP A 70 -0.44 8.98 -19.73
CA ASP A 70 -1.41 7.97 -20.21
C ASP A 70 -1.55 8.00 -21.76
N SER A 71 -0.81 8.90 -22.44
CA SER A 71 -0.74 9.00 -23.89
C SER A 71 0.01 7.87 -24.60
N ASP A 72 0.54 6.86 -23.88
CA ASP A 72 0.91 5.57 -24.50
C ASP A 72 -0.34 4.73 -24.78
N THR A 73 -1.32 5.32 -25.48
CA THR A 73 -2.28 4.54 -26.24
C THR A 73 -1.60 4.23 -27.58
N PRO A 74 -1.13 2.99 -27.83
CA PRO A 74 -0.70 2.63 -29.17
C PRO A 74 -1.88 2.83 -30.13
N LYS A 75 -1.68 3.66 -31.17
CA LYS A 75 -2.64 3.88 -32.26
C LYS A 75 -2.63 2.72 -33.25
#